data_AF-K0P6U4-F1
#
_entry.id   AF-K0P6U4-F1
#
_cell.length_a   1.000
_cell.length_b   1.000
_cell.length_c   1.000
_cell.angle_alpha   90.00
_cell.angle_beta   90.00
_cell.angle_gamma   90.00
#
_symmetry.space_group_name_H-M   'P 1'
#
loop_
_entity.id
_entity.type
_entity.pdbx_description
1 polymer ?
#
loop_
_entity_poly.entity_id
_entity_poly.type
_entity_poly.pdbx_seq_one_letter_code
_entity_poly.pdbx_strand_id
1 'polypeptide(L)'
;MGRKKVRKFSSVEKTKIVLDLLKEELTLVELSSKYGVTSKTLQNWKHQFMEHAYLAFDPSKVVSAYKDEIAHLKDENDSLAKTLGKTTVERDWAVGKLKSLDLLSKKGLVESKLTHLPKARQCKLLSINRSFLYYKSSIEDSFNKEL
;
A
#
# COMPACT_ATOMS: atom_id res chain seq x y z
N MET A 1 -5.66 -0.66 -38.15
CA MET A 1 -6.53 0.40 -37.59
C MET A 1 -5.91 0.94 -36.31
N GLY A 2 -5.29 2.13 -36.35
CA GLY A 2 -4.67 2.72 -35.16
C GLY A 2 -5.71 3.21 -34.15
N ARG A 3 -5.53 2.94 -32.85
CA ARG A 3 -6.38 3.49 -31.78
C ARG A 3 -6.34 5.03 -31.85
N LYS A 4 -7.48 5.67 -32.13
CA LYS A 4 -7.62 7.13 -32.01
C LYS A 4 -7.20 7.55 -30.61
N LYS A 5 -6.20 8.43 -30.52
CA LYS A 5 -5.68 8.96 -29.26
C LYS A 5 -6.77 9.80 -28.61
N VAL A 6 -7.29 9.34 -27.46
CA VAL A 6 -8.33 10.06 -26.72
C VAL A 6 -7.71 11.34 -26.16
N ARG A 7 -8.28 12.50 -26.52
CA ARG A 7 -7.88 13.79 -25.95
C ARG A 7 -8.21 13.81 -24.46
N LYS A 8 -7.22 14.13 -23.63
CA LYS A 8 -7.43 14.37 -22.20
C LYS A 8 -7.80 15.85 -22.01
N PHE A 9 -8.93 16.11 -21.38
CA PHE A 9 -9.39 17.45 -21.03
C PHE A 9 -9.06 17.73 -19.56
N SER A 10 -8.42 18.87 -19.30
CA SER A 10 -8.19 19.37 -17.94
C SER A 10 -9.51 19.76 -17.26
N SER A 11 -9.51 19.85 -15.93
CA SER A 11 -10.67 20.34 -15.17
C SER A 11 -11.06 21.75 -15.61
N VAL A 12 -10.08 22.64 -15.80
CA VAL A 12 -10.29 24.03 -16.23
C VAL A 12 -10.95 24.10 -17.61
N GLU A 13 -10.49 23.29 -18.58
CA GLU A 13 -11.11 23.23 -19.91
C GLU A 13 -12.55 22.71 -19.84
N LYS A 14 -12.81 21.65 -19.05
CA LYS A 14 -14.17 21.12 -18.87
C LYS A 14 -15.09 22.18 -18.27
N THR A 15 -14.63 22.91 -17.25
CA THR A 15 -15.40 23.98 -16.63
C THR A 15 -15.75 25.07 -17.63
N LYS A 16 -14.79 25.54 -18.44
CA LYS A 16 -15.06 26.54 -19.49
C LYS A 16 -16.11 26.06 -20.48
N ILE A 17 -15.97 24.82 -20.99
CA ILE A 17 -16.91 24.24 -21.95
C ILE A 17 -18.33 24.12 -21.34
N VAL A 18 -18.43 23.72 -20.08
CA VAL A 18 -19.73 23.63 -19.38
C VAL A 18 -20.34 25.00 -19.13
N LEU A 19 -19.53 26.01 -18.81
CA LEU A 19 -20.02 27.38 -18.65
C LEU A 19 -20.53 27.96 -19.97
N ASP A 20 -19.81 27.77 -21.08
CA ASP A 20 -20.25 28.16 -22.42
C ASP A 20 -21.60 27.48 -22.77
N LEU A 21 -21.77 26.21 -22.37
CA LEU A 21 -23.01 25.46 -22.56
C LEU A 21 -24.17 25.98 -21.69
N LEU A 22 -23.90 26.41 -20.45
CA LEU A 22 -24.90 26.91 -19.51
C LEU A 22 -25.37 28.33 -19.83
N LYS A 23 -24.51 29.15 -20.43
CA LYS A 23 -24.85 30.50 -20.88
C LYS A 23 -25.66 30.50 -22.18
N GLU A 24 -25.88 29.33 -22.80
CA GLU A 24 -26.56 29.16 -24.09
C GLU A 24 -25.92 29.94 -25.25
N GLU A 25 -24.66 30.39 -25.08
CA GLU A 25 -23.91 31.12 -26.11
C GLU A 25 -23.59 30.24 -27.33
N LEU A 26 -23.53 28.92 -27.13
CA LEU A 26 -23.28 27.94 -28.18
C LEU A 26 -24.16 26.70 -27.97
N THR A 27 -24.72 26.19 -29.06
CA THR A 27 -25.51 24.96 -29.04
C THR A 27 -24.62 23.74 -28.75
N LEU A 28 -25.24 22.65 -28.27
CA LEU A 28 -24.55 21.36 -28.06
C LEU A 28 -23.80 20.88 -29.31
N VAL A 29 -24.34 21.17 -30.50
CA VAL A 29 -23.77 20.75 -31.78
C VAL A 29 -22.54 21.59 -32.13
N GLU A 30 -22.58 22.90 -31.89
CA GLU A 30 -21.47 23.81 -32.11
C GLU A 30 -20.33 23.55 -31.12
N LEU A 31 -20.63 23.32 -29.83
CA LEU A 31 -19.62 22.96 -28.83
C LEU A 31 -18.99 21.60 -29.11
N SER A 32 -19.79 20.63 -29.53
CA SER A 32 -19.32 19.31 -29.93
C SER A 32 -18.34 19.41 -31.09
N SER A 33 -18.65 20.24 -32.09
CA SER A 33 -17.80 20.47 -33.26
C SER A 33 -16.55 21.28 -32.93
N LYS A 34 -16.67 22.33 -32.11
CA LYS A 34 -15.58 23.24 -31.73
C LYS A 34 -14.52 22.56 -30.87
N TYR A 35 -14.93 21.77 -29.88
CA TYR A 35 -14.02 21.14 -28.93
C TYR A 35 -13.72 19.66 -29.24
N GLY A 36 -14.43 19.07 -30.21
CA GLY A 36 -14.31 17.66 -30.59
C GLY A 36 -14.82 16.72 -29.49
N VAL A 37 -15.89 17.12 -28.78
CA VAL A 37 -16.46 16.39 -27.65
C VAL A 37 -17.86 15.92 -27.98
N THR A 38 -18.15 14.63 -27.83
CA THR A 38 -19.50 14.10 -28.08
C THR A 38 -20.56 14.75 -27.20
N SER A 39 -21.76 15.02 -27.73
CA SER A 39 -22.88 15.64 -26.99
C SER A 39 -23.22 14.92 -25.68
N LYS A 40 -23.13 13.58 -25.63
CA LYS A 40 -23.31 12.78 -24.41
C LYS A 40 -22.27 13.12 -23.33
N THR A 41 -21.02 13.34 -23.72
CA THR A 41 -19.95 13.72 -22.79
C THR A 41 -20.16 15.13 -22.26
N LEU A 42 -20.64 16.06 -23.10
CA LEU A 42 -21.00 17.41 -22.67
C LEU A 42 -22.15 17.41 -21.65
N GLN A 43 -23.20 16.60 -21.89
CA GLN A 43 -24.29 16.44 -20.94
C GLN A 43 -23.82 15.84 -19.61
N ASN A 44 -22.95 14.82 -19.64
CA ASN A 44 -22.37 14.26 -18.44
C ASN A 44 -21.53 15.28 -17.66
N TRP A 45 -20.71 16.10 -18.33
CA TRP A 45 -19.95 17.15 -17.66
C TRP A 45 -20.84 18.24 -17.09
N LYS A 46 -21.91 18.63 -17.79
CA LYS A 46 -22.92 19.55 -17.27
C LYS A 46 -23.54 19.01 -15.98
N HIS A 47 -23.95 17.73 -15.99
CA HIS A 47 -24.53 17.09 -14.81
C HIS A 47 -23.55 17.08 -13.63
N GLN A 48 -22.32 16.59 -13.84
CA GLN A 48 -21.27 16.58 -12.81
C GLN A 48 -20.96 17.98 -12.27
N PHE A 49 -20.90 18.99 -13.14
CA PHE A 49 -20.67 20.37 -12.72
C PHE A 49 -21.81 20.87 -11.84
N MET A 50 -23.07 20.65 -12.24
CA MET A 50 -24.23 21.10 -11.46
C MET A 50 -24.34 20.37 -10.12
N GLU A 51 -24.06 19.06 -10.09
CA GLU A 51 -24.04 18.28 -8.85
C GLU A 51 -23.00 18.80 -7.86
N HIS A 52 -21.85 19.27 -8.34
CA HIS A 52 -20.75 19.73 -7.49
C HIS A 52 -20.59 21.26 -7.43
N ALA A 53 -21.45 22.02 -8.11
CA ALA A 53 -21.33 23.49 -8.21
C ALA A 53 -21.45 24.15 -6.83
N TYR A 54 -22.25 23.58 -5.93
CA TYR A 54 -22.41 24.09 -4.57
C TYR A 54 -21.09 24.13 -3.79
N LEU A 55 -20.11 23.30 -4.14
CA LEU A 55 -18.78 23.27 -3.53
C LEU A 55 -17.97 24.54 -3.79
N ALA A 56 -18.26 25.28 -4.87
CA ALA A 56 -17.63 26.56 -5.15
C ALA A 56 -18.07 27.65 -4.14
N PHE A 57 -19.26 27.52 -3.56
CA PHE A 57 -19.82 28.45 -2.58
C PHE A 57 -19.59 28.01 -1.14
N ASP A 58 -19.43 26.71 -0.91
CA ASP A 58 -19.14 26.14 0.42
C ASP A 58 -17.94 25.18 0.36
N PRO A 59 -16.73 25.71 0.11
CA PRO A 59 -15.52 24.89 0.07
C PRO A 59 -15.20 24.29 1.45
N SER A 60 -15.71 24.91 2.52
CA SER A 60 -15.49 24.52 3.91
C SER A 60 -16.04 23.12 4.19
N LYS A 61 -17.19 22.72 3.63
CA LYS A 61 -17.78 21.38 3.84
C LYS A 61 -16.90 20.24 3.32
N VAL A 62 -16.23 20.43 2.19
CA VAL A 62 -15.31 19.43 1.62
C VAL A 62 -14.05 19.38 2.46
N VAL A 63 -13.53 20.56 2.79
CA VAL A 63 -12.29 20.70 3.55
C VAL A 63 -12.45 20.19 4.98
N SER A 64 -13.60 20.36 5.64
CA SER A 64 -13.85 19.86 6.99
C SER A 64 -13.92 18.33 7.02
N ALA A 65 -14.69 17.72 6.12
CA ALA A 65 -14.84 16.26 6.06
C ALA A 65 -13.48 15.56 5.85
N TYR A 66 -12.65 16.07 4.93
CA TYR A 66 -11.32 15.50 4.71
C TYR A 66 -10.31 15.86 5.80
N LYS A 67 -10.43 17.02 6.45
CA LYS A 67 -9.51 17.39 7.54
C LYS A 67 -9.63 16.44 8.71
N ASP A 68 -10.84 16.08 9.11
CA ASP A 68 -11.09 15.20 10.25
C ASP A 68 -10.59 13.78 9.95
N GLU A 69 -10.87 13.26 8.75
CA GLU A 69 -10.36 11.97 8.31
C GLU A 69 -8.82 11.95 8.22
N ILE A 70 -8.21 13.00 7.67
CA ILE A 70 -6.75 13.12 7.61
C ILE A 70 -6.14 13.20 9.01
N ALA A 71 -6.76 13.93 9.94
CA ALA A 71 -6.29 14.02 11.32
C ALA A 71 -6.34 12.65 12.01
N HIS A 72 -7.47 11.95 11.91
CA HIS A 72 -7.64 10.60 12.46
C HIS A 72 -6.61 9.62 11.89
N LEU A 73 -6.45 9.58 10.56
CA LEU A 73 -5.50 8.69 9.91
C LEU A 73 -4.05 9.01 10.29
N LYS A 74 -3.71 10.29 10.53
CA LYS A 74 -2.39 10.68 11.02
C LYS A 74 -2.16 10.19 12.45
N ASP A 75 -3.13 10.38 13.34
CA ASP A 75 -3.03 9.93 14.73
C ASP A 75 -2.89 8.40 14.82
N GLU A 76 -3.68 7.66 14.02
CA GLU A 76 -3.59 6.21 13.94
C GLU A 76 -2.22 5.77 13.41
N ASN A 77 -1.73 6.38 12.33
CA ASN A 77 -0.42 6.07 11.78
C ASN A 77 0.72 6.36 12.78
N ASP A 78 0.65 7.47 13.51
CA ASP A 78 1.63 7.82 14.53
C ASP A 78 1.61 6.82 15.69
N SER A 79 0.43 6.36 16.11
CA SER A 79 0.28 5.35 17.15
C SER A 79 0.87 3.99 16.72
N LEU A 80 0.62 3.59 15.47
CA LEU A 80 1.15 2.37 14.87
C LEU A 80 2.67 2.45 14.70
N ALA A 81 3.19 3.58 14.21
CA ALA A 81 4.61 3.81 14.04
C ALA A 81 5.37 3.74 15.37
N LYS A 82 4.84 4.36 16.43
CA LYS A 82 5.42 4.28 17.79
C LYS A 82 5.45 2.84 18.29
N THR A 83 4.34 2.12 18.17
CA THR A 83 4.23 0.73 18.63
C THR A 83 5.13 -0.22 17.84
N LEU A 84 5.21 -0.02 16.52
CA LEU A 84 6.09 -0.78 15.63
C LEU A 84 7.56 -0.50 15.92
N GLY A 85 7.91 0.76 16.21
CA GLY A 85 9.25 1.18 16.61
C GLY A 85 9.69 0.48 17.89
N LYS A 86 8.88 0.55 18.95
CA LYS A 86 9.15 -0.14 20.23
C LYS A 86 9.33 -1.64 20.02
N THR A 87 8.37 -2.28 19.34
CA THR A 87 8.41 -3.72 19.05
C THR A 87 9.64 -4.10 18.21
N THR A 88 10.06 -3.25 17.28
CA THR A 88 11.24 -3.50 16.43
C THR A 88 12.53 -3.46 17.24
N VAL A 89 12.70 -2.47 18.11
CA VAL A 89 13.87 -2.37 19.01
C VAL A 89 13.94 -3.59 19.94
N GLU A 90 12.83 -3.95 20.58
CA GLU A 90 12.75 -5.11 21.48
C GLU A 90 13.06 -6.42 20.73
N ARG A 91 12.49 -6.59 19.53
CA ARG A 91 12.75 -7.76 18.67
C ARG A 91 14.21 -7.83 18.24
N ASP A 92 14.80 -6.72 17.80
CA ASP A 92 16.18 -6.70 17.32
C ASP A 92 17.17 -6.98 18.46
N TRP A 93 16.90 -6.45 19.66
CA TRP A 93 17.65 -6.80 20.86
C TRP A 93 17.56 -8.30 21.19
N ALA A 94 16.34 -8.87 21.21
CA ALA A 94 16.12 -10.28 21.50
C ALA A 94 16.80 -11.20 20.47
N VAL A 95 16.64 -10.89 19.17
CA VAL A 95 17.31 -11.61 18.08
C VAL A 95 18.83 -11.50 18.20
N GLY A 96 19.36 -10.34 18.60
CA GLY A 96 20.77 -10.16 18.90
C GLY A 96 21.27 -11.12 19.99
N LYS A 97 20.51 -11.28 21.08
CA LYS A 97 20.83 -12.24 22.16
C LYS A 97 20.74 -13.69 21.70
N LEU A 98 19.77 -14.05 20.86
CA LEU A 98 19.69 -15.40 20.28
C LEU A 98 20.91 -15.72 19.40
N LYS A 99 21.42 -14.73 18.66
CA LYS A 99 22.62 -14.87 17.85
C LYS A 99 23.90 -15.06 18.67
N SER A 100 23.95 -14.64 19.93
CA SER A 100 25.13 -14.86 20.79
C SER A 100 25.20 -16.26 21.42
N LEU A 101 24.16 -17.08 21.30
CA LEU A 101 24.18 -18.45 21.83
C LEU A 101 25.17 -19.36 21.07
N ASP A 102 25.58 -20.46 21.68
CA ASP A 102 26.38 -21.48 21.00
C ASP A 102 25.56 -22.22 19.93
N LEU A 103 26.26 -22.97 19.07
CA LEU A 103 25.64 -23.63 17.92
C LEU A 103 24.67 -24.74 18.33
N LEU A 104 24.93 -25.47 19.41
CA LEU A 104 24.09 -26.57 19.86
C LEU A 104 22.76 -26.05 20.43
N SER A 105 22.82 -25.02 21.27
CA SER A 105 21.61 -24.33 21.75
C SER A 105 20.79 -23.74 20.61
N LYS A 106 21.43 -23.12 19.60
CA LYS A 106 20.72 -22.62 18.40
C LYS A 106 20.05 -23.72 17.59
N LYS A 107 20.67 -24.91 17.47
CA LYS A 107 20.07 -26.06 16.78
C LYS A 107 18.81 -26.54 17.50
N GLY A 108 18.83 -26.57 18.84
CA GLY A 108 17.67 -26.94 19.67
C GLY A 108 16.49 -25.98 19.57
N LEU A 109 16.72 -24.71 19.26
CA LEU A 109 15.68 -23.69 19.07
C LEU A 109 14.93 -23.79 17.74
N VAL A 110 15.40 -24.59 16.78
CA VAL A 110 14.74 -24.70 15.47
C VAL A 110 13.57 -25.66 15.55
N GLU A 111 12.37 -25.11 15.41
CA GLU A 111 11.12 -25.86 15.44
C GLU A 111 10.68 -26.28 14.05
N SER A 112 10.51 -27.60 13.88
CA SER A 112 10.14 -28.18 12.59
C SER A 112 8.67 -28.06 12.23
N LYS A 113 7.79 -27.86 13.21
CA LYS A 113 6.33 -27.87 13.06
C LYS A 113 5.70 -26.47 12.95
N LEU A 114 6.50 -25.41 12.99
CA LEU A 114 6.00 -24.03 12.98
C LEU A 114 5.55 -23.62 11.58
N THR A 115 4.24 -23.41 11.37
CA THR A 115 3.62 -23.15 10.07
C THR A 115 3.89 -21.75 9.53
N HIS A 116 3.89 -20.75 10.41
CA HIS A 116 4.05 -19.33 10.03
C HIS A 116 5.51 -18.86 9.95
N LEU A 117 6.47 -19.67 10.41
CA LEU A 117 7.90 -19.34 10.39
C LEU A 117 8.71 -20.52 9.86
N PRO A 118 8.99 -20.58 8.55
CA PRO A 118 9.73 -21.70 7.96
C PRO A 118 11.12 -21.86 8.58
N LYS A 119 11.63 -23.11 8.67
CA LYS A 119 13.00 -23.42 9.17
C LYS A 119 14.07 -22.55 8.53
N ALA A 120 13.93 -22.26 7.24
CA ALA A 120 14.78 -21.36 6.47
C ALA A 120 14.92 -19.97 7.10
N ARG A 121 13.80 -19.39 7.56
CA ARG A 121 13.76 -18.08 8.21
C ARG A 121 14.26 -18.17 9.65
N GLN A 122 13.93 -19.23 10.38
CA GLN A 122 14.44 -19.49 11.73
C GLN A 122 15.98 -19.55 11.73
N CYS A 123 16.59 -20.31 10.80
CA CYS A 123 18.05 -20.37 10.65
C CYS A 123 18.68 -19.00 10.39
N LYS A 124 18.01 -18.16 9.58
CA LYS A 124 18.48 -16.79 9.29
C LYS A 124 18.40 -15.89 10.51
N LEU A 125 17.37 -16.02 11.35
CA LEU A 125 17.24 -15.27 12.59
C LEU A 125 18.30 -15.67 13.62
N LEU A 126 18.58 -16.97 13.72
CA LEU A 126 19.58 -17.55 14.63
C LEU A 126 21.03 -17.46 14.11
N SER A 127 21.23 -16.98 12.88
CA SER A 127 22.53 -16.91 12.21
C SER A 127 23.26 -18.26 12.13
N ILE A 128 22.54 -19.33 11.78
CA ILE A 128 23.12 -20.68 11.55
C ILE A 128 22.92 -21.13 10.10
N ASN A 129 23.86 -21.96 9.61
CA ASN A 129 23.71 -22.60 8.31
C ASN A 129 22.65 -23.71 8.38
N ARG A 130 21.77 -23.80 7.38
CA ARG A 130 20.72 -24.83 7.32
C ARG A 130 21.29 -26.25 7.38
N SER A 131 22.45 -26.49 6.77
CA SER A 131 23.12 -27.79 6.77
C SER A 131 23.51 -28.25 8.17
N PHE A 132 23.78 -27.31 9.10
CA PHE A 132 24.12 -27.64 10.48
C PHE A 132 22.98 -28.34 11.23
N LEU A 133 21.72 -28.10 10.85
CA LEU A 133 20.57 -28.80 11.42
C LEU A 133 20.61 -30.30 11.18
N TYR A 134 21.13 -30.70 10.03
CA TYR A 134 21.17 -32.09 9.58
C TYR A 134 22.52 -32.75 9.84
N TYR A 135 23.52 -31.98 10.25
CA TYR A 135 24.82 -32.50 10.62
C TYR A 135 24.70 -33.40 11.86
N LYS A 136 25.15 -34.64 11.70
CA LYS A 136 25.45 -35.59 12.77
C LYS A 136 26.96 -35.83 12.74
N SER A 137 27.62 -35.71 13.89
CA SER A 137 29.07 -35.98 13.94
C SER A 137 29.33 -37.47 13.78
N SER A 138 30.38 -37.87 13.07
CA SER A 138 30.72 -39.28 12.88
C SER A 138 31.14 -40.00 14.17
N ILE A 139 31.39 -39.25 15.26
CA ILE A 139 31.79 -39.77 16.57
C ILE A 139 30.56 -40.29 17.34
N GLU A 140 29.38 -39.71 17.12
CA GLU A 140 28.13 -40.21 17.72
C GLU A 140 27.69 -41.55 17.11
N ASP A 141 28.02 -41.81 15.84
CA ASP A 141 27.68 -43.08 15.16
C ASP A 141 28.57 -44.25 15.61
N SER A 142 29.78 -44.02 16.13
CA SER A 142 30.65 -45.09 16.66
C SER A 142 30.28 -45.51 18.07
N PHE A 143 29.76 -44.61 18.91
CA PHE A 143 29.34 -44.94 20.29
C PHE A 143 27.95 -45.58 20.36
N ASN A 144 27.07 -45.34 19.39
CA ASN A 144 25.71 -45.91 19.37
C ASN A 144 25.60 -47.24 18.60
N LYS A 145 26.74 -47.81 18.15
CA LYS A 145 26.80 -49.10 17.45
C LYS A 145 27.29 -50.26 18.33
N GLU A 146 27.71 -49.99 19.57
CA GLU A 146 28.15 -51.00 20.54
C GLU A 146 27.21 -51.14 21.75
N LEU A 147 25.90 -50.97 21.55
CA LEU A 147 24.85 -51.37 22.49
C LEU A 147 23.74 -52.13 21.77
#